data_AF-A0A9C7ARM2-F1
#
_entry.id   AF-A0A9C7ARM2-F1
#
_cell.length_a   1.000
_cell.length_b   1.000
_cell.length_c   1.000
_cell.angle_alpha   90.00
_cell.angle_beta   90.00
_cell.angle_gamma   90.00
#
_symmetry.space_group_name_H-M   'P 1'
#
loop_
_entity.id
_entity.type
_entity.pdbx_description
1 polymer ?
#
loop_
_entity_poly.entity_id
_entity_poly.type
_entity_poly.pdbx_seq_one_letter_code
_entity_poly.pdbx_strand_id
1 'polypeptide(L)' 'MRLLVVEYESGLAQVSFGGLRKAGYAVDLAGDGGEALGEAIGQKRNFLIGYFRNF' A
#
# COMPACT_ATOMS: atom_id res chain seq x y z
N MET A 1 10.89 -2.28 6.74
CA MET A 1 9.63 -1.56 7.04
C MET A 1 8.57 -2.00 6.04
N ARG A 2 7.32 -2.28 6.48
CA ARG A 2 6.22 -2.66 5.57
C ARG A 2 5.37 -1.44 5.23
N LEU A 3 4.96 -1.32 3.97
CA LEU A 3 4.10 -0.27 3.47
C LEU A 3 2.77 -0.89 3.06
N LEU A 4 1.66 -0.33 3.53
CA LEU A 4 0.33 -0.72 3.07
C LEU A 4 -0.18 0.40 2.18
N VAL A 5 -0.37 0.12 0.90
CA VAL A 5 -0.79 1.12 -0.06
C VAL A 5 -2.23 0.88 -0.43
N VAL A 6 -3.04 1.93 -0.26
CA VAL A 6 -4.43 1.95 -0.70
C VAL A 6 -4.48 2.57 -2.08
N GLU A 7 -4.98 1.81 -3.07
CA GLU A 7 -5.15 2.35 -4.41
C GLU A 7 -6.55 2.08 -4.98
N TYR A 8 -7.20 3.17 -5.39
CA TYR A 8 -8.53 3.14 -6.00
C TYR A 8 -8.51 2.93 -7.53
N GLU A 9 -7.38 3.17 -8.20
CA GLU A 9 -7.24 3.02 -9.66
C GLU A 9 -6.01 2.16 -10.01
N SER A 10 -6.24 0.91 -10.39
CA SER A 10 -5.26 -0.18 -10.57
C SER A 10 -4.04 0.06 -11.48
N GLY A 11 -3.90 1.22 -12.10
CA GLY A 11 -2.86 1.53 -13.10
C GLY A 11 -1.56 2.08 -12.53
N LEU A 12 -1.58 2.87 -11.45
CA LEU A 12 -0.39 3.52 -10.89
C LEU A 12 0.30 2.68 -9.80
N ALA A 13 -0.43 1.70 -9.28
CA ALA A 13 -0.03 0.67 -8.36
C ALA A 13 1.28 0.07 -8.82
N GLN A 14 1.25 -0.52 -10.01
CA GLN A 14 2.34 -1.37 -10.48
C GLN A 14 3.64 -0.59 -10.61
N VAL A 15 3.57 0.68 -11.03
CA VAL A 15 4.75 1.55 -11.20
C VAL A 15 5.33 1.94 -9.84
N SER A 16 4.48 2.40 -8.92
CA SER A 16 4.87 2.80 -7.57
C SER A 16 5.38 1.60 -6.74
N PHE A 17 4.76 0.42 -6.88
CA PHE A 17 5.19 -0.81 -6.23
C PHE A 17 6.48 -1.36 -6.76
N GLY A 18 6.69 -1.28 -8.08
CA GLY A 18 7.95 -1.63 -8.69
C GLY A 18 9.10 -0.84 -8.07
N GLY A 19 8.91 0.46 -7.87
CA GLY A 19 9.87 1.34 -7.19
C GLY A 19 10.11 0.96 -5.73
N LEU A 20 9.04 0.80 -4.94
CA LEU A 20 9.14 0.51 -3.50
C LEU A 20 9.75 -0.87 -3.22
N ARG A 21 9.39 -1.90 -4.00
CA ARG A 21 9.98 -3.24 -3.90
C ARG A 21 11.46 -3.23 -4.29
N LYS A 22 11.83 -2.51 -5.35
CA LYS A 22 13.25 -2.33 -5.74
C LYS A 22 14.06 -1.61 -4.66
N ALA A 23 13.44 -0.70 -3.92
CA ALA A 23 14.06 -0.03 -2.77
C ALA A 23 14.10 -0.91 -1.49
N GLY A 24 13.65 -2.17 -1.55
CA GLY A 24 13.73 -3.13 -0.44
C GLY A 24 12.57 -3.04 0.56
N TYR A 25 11.51 -2.29 0.24
CA TYR A 25 10.31 -2.26 1.08
C TYR A 25 9.42 -3.48 0.79
N ALA A 26 8.88 -4.08 1.84
CA ALA A 26 7.80 -5.04 1.72
C ALA A 26 6.49 -4.25 1.58
N VAL A 27 5.74 -4.47 0.50
CA VAL A 27 4.55 -3.68 0.18
C VAL A 27 3.34 -4.58 0.08
N ASP A 28 2.30 -4.24 0.83
CA ASP A 28 0.96 -4.81 0.77
C ASP A 28 0.02 -3.84 0.07
N LEU A 29 -1.06 -4.40 -0.48
CA LEU A 29 -2.00 -3.72 -1.36
C LEU A 29 -3.41 -3.81 -0.79
N ALA A 30 -4.14 -2.71 -0.83
CA ALA A 30 -5.57 -2.66 -0.54
C ALA A 30 -6.29 -1.86 -1.63
N GLY A 31 -7.42 -2.35 -2.12
CA GLY A 31 -8.26 -1.68 -3.11
C GLY A 31 -9.08 -0.53 -2.53
N ASP A 32 -9.28 -0.51 -1.20
CA ASP A 32 -9.95 0.58 -0.51
C ASP A 32 -9.47 0.73 0.94
N GLY A 33 -9.97 1.77 1.62
CA GLY A 33 -9.61 2.06 3.01
C GLY A 33 -10.11 1.03 4.02
N GLY A 34 -11.19 0.31 3.73
CA GLY A 34 -11.72 -0.74 4.58
C GLY A 34 -10.85 -1.99 4.55
N GLU A 35 -10.42 -2.40 3.36
CA GLU A 35 -9.47 -3.50 3.16
C GLU A 35 -8.12 -3.19 3.82
N ALA A 36 -7.60 -1.96 3.67
CA ALA A 36 -6.38 -1.57 4.35
C ALA A 36 -6.52 -1.57 5.88
N LEU A 37 -7.67 -1.14 6.40
CA LEU A 37 -7.91 -1.18 7.83
C LEU A 37 -7.96 -2.64 8.33
N GLY A 38 -8.58 -3.54 7.59
CA GLY A 38 -8.59 -4.98 7.88
C GLY A 38 -7.19 -5.57 7.94
N GLU A 39 -6.36 -5.28 6.94
CA GLU A 39 -4.96 -5.73 6.87
C GLU A 39 -4.11 -5.17 8.02
N ALA A 40 -4.26 -3.88 8.33
CA ALA A 40 -3.53 -3.23 9.41
C ALA A 40 -3.88 -3.82 10.80
N ILE A 41 -5.18 -4.08 11.04
CA ILE A 41 -5.66 -4.68 12.30
C ILE A 41 -5.23 -6.15 12.41
N GLY A 42 -5.32 -6.91 11.31
CA GLY A 42 -4.99 -8.34 11.28
C GLY A 42 -3.51 -8.63 11.51
N GLN A 43 -2.61 -7.78 11.03
CA GLN A 43 -1.18 -8.06 11.05
C GLN A 43 -0.45 -7.62 12.34
N LYS A 44 -1.09 -6.90 13.30
CA LYS A 44 -0.47 -6.38 14.55
C LYS A 44 0.94 -5.79 14.35
N ARG A 45 1.15 -5.06 13.25
CA ARG A 45 2.45 -4.52 12.84
C ARG A 45 2.32 -3.04 12.49
N ASN A 46 3.45 -2.34 12.52
CA ASN A 46 3.51 -0.94 12.12
C ASN A 46 3.46 -0.84 10.59
N PHE A 47 2.44 -0.16 10.07
CA PHE A 47 2.29 0.17 8.65
C PHE A 47 2.32 1.68 8.46
N LEU A 48 2.92 2.11 7.35
CA LEU A 48 2.69 3.45 6.81
C LEU A 48 1.63 3.32 5.72
N ILE A 49 0.51 4.01 5.89
CA ILE A 49 -0.58 4.07 4.90
C ILE A 49 -0.34 5.29 4.02
N GLY A 50 -0.12 5.05 2.72
CA GLY A 50 0.07 6.10 1.72
C GLY A 50 -1.14 6.20 0.79
N TYR A 51 -1.66 7.41 0.62
CA TYR A 51 -2.68 7.74 -0.38
C TYR A 51 -2.01 8.46 -1.55
N PHE A 52 -2.14 7.90 -2.75
CA PHE A 52 -1.68 8.52 -3.99
C PHE A 52 -2.88 9.13 -4.71
N ARG A 53 -2.85 10.45 -4.94
CA ARG A 53 -3.88 11.17 -5.71
C ARG A 53 -3.20 11.81 -6.92
N ASN A 54 -3.69 11.52 -8.12
CA ASN A 54 -3.28 12.23 -9.34
C ASN A 54 -3.70 13.71 -9.23
N PHE A 55 -2.78 14.61 -9.58
CA PHE A 55 -3.05 16.03 -9.84
C PHE A 55 -3.09 16.27 -11.35
#